data_AF-A0A7X7P6W5-F1
#
_entry.id   AF-A0A7X7P6W5-F1
#
_cell.length_a   1.000
_cell.length_b   1.000
_cell.length_c   1.000
_cell.angle_alpha   90.00
_cell.angle_beta   90.00
_cell.angle_gamma   90.00
#
_symmetry.space_group_name_H-M   'P 1'
#
loop_
_entity.id
_entity.type
_entity.pdbx_description
1 polymer ?
#
loop_
_entity_poly.entity_id
_entity_poly.type
_entity_poly.pdbx_seq_one_letter_code
_entity_poly.pdbx_strand_id
1 'polypeptide(L)'
;MIKKNSPDFCFAKNILLQVSRTFALNINVLSGLLHQSVLLAYLFLRIADTIEDDPDLAATEKEKLLKYFASIFETPEVDPKRVDLFLSMLPSQWIQSKDPNHLLTCRTPVVIGLWSELPLGNRKIIQKVIIEMCQGMAKFALKQEQQLAQGWFTIKKTSELDQYCYYVAGIVGKMLSQLFFIDSRFIDVETFDDLKKWDVSFGLALQVTNIIKDVREDASRKVCFIPEEICWRHGLKNSYDIFEPDVSPDVRSAIMKELVDKAWSHLDDSIRYVLKIPRVDRRIRLFCLWPLFMAAENLSLIGDGKIIFDSEEKAKISRSTVKKIIKDTSLHFYSNRWIEKEYSRLRP
;
A
#
# COMPACT_ATOMS: atom_id res chain seq x y z
N MET A 1 -2.76 -25.20 8.24
CA MET A 1 -3.37 -24.00 8.87
C MET A 1 -2.59 -23.70 10.13
N ILE A 2 -2.18 -22.44 10.30
CA ILE A 2 -1.32 -22.04 11.41
C ILE A 2 -2.03 -22.19 12.74
N LYS A 3 -1.33 -22.75 13.75
CA LYS A 3 -1.86 -22.86 15.12
C LYS A 3 -2.03 -21.46 15.72
N LYS A 4 -3.28 -21.05 15.96
CA LYS A 4 -3.61 -19.68 16.43
C LYS A 4 -2.99 -19.28 17.77
N ASN A 5 -2.56 -20.24 18.59
CA ASN A 5 -1.95 -20.01 19.90
C ASN A 5 -0.44 -20.23 19.90
N SER A 6 0.21 -20.41 18.74
CA SER A 6 1.67 -20.48 18.70
C SER A 6 2.27 -19.11 19.09
N PRO A 7 3.39 -19.09 19.82
CA PRO A 7 4.09 -17.84 20.15
C PRO A 7 4.38 -16.97 18.92
N ASP A 8 4.77 -17.60 17.82
CA ASP A 8 5.11 -16.92 16.56
C ASP A 8 3.89 -16.25 15.91
N PHE A 9 2.72 -16.92 15.91
CA PHE A 9 1.50 -16.32 15.38
C PHE A 9 0.98 -15.19 16.28
N CYS A 10 1.14 -15.32 17.59
CA CYS A 10 0.87 -14.24 18.54
C CYS A 10 1.77 -13.03 18.28
N PHE A 11 3.07 -13.25 18.04
CA PHE A 11 3.99 -12.19 17.62
C PHE A 11 3.51 -11.51 16.34
N ALA A 12 3.21 -12.27 15.28
CA ALA A 12 2.73 -11.74 13.99
C ALA A 12 1.47 -10.86 14.14
N LYS A 13 0.51 -11.28 14.97
CA LYS A 13 -0.70 -10.47 15.25
C LYS A 13 -0.39 -9.19 16.03
N ASN A 14 0.48 -9.27 17.03
CA ASN A 14 0.80 -8.14 17.89
C ASN A 14 1.67 -7.10 17.15
N ILE A 15 2.63 -7.55 16.34
CA ILE A 15 3.48 -6.66 15.57
C ILE A 15 2.69 -5.94 14.48
N LEU A 16 1.70 -6.60 13.84
CA LEU A 16 0.79 -5.98 12.87
C LEU A 16 0.12 -4.72 13.43
N LEU A 17 -0.36 -4.77 14.68
CA LEU A 17 -1.02 -3.61 15.32
C LEU A 17 -0.07 -2.43 15.53
N GLN A 18 1.22 -2.71 15.68
CA GLN A 18 2.26 -1.70 15.92
C GLN A 18 2.75 -1.08 14.61
N VAL A 19 2.99 -1.89 13.59
CA VAL A 19 3.49 -1.41 12.28
C VAL A 19 2.38 -0.81 11.42
N SER A 20 1.08 -1.11 11.68
CA SER A 20 -0.01 -0.53 10.90
C SER A 20 -1.38 -0.60 11.57
N ARG A 21 -1.73 0.46 12.31
CA ARG A 21 -3.01 0.54 13.03
C ARG A 21 -4.23 0.43 12.12
N THR A 22 -4.25 1.12 10.98
CA THR A 22 -5.43 1.15 10.10
C THR A 22 -5.55 -0.15 9.29
N PHE A 23 -4.47 -0.63 8.65
CA PHE A 23 -4.54 -1.90 7.92
C PHE A 23 -4.76 -3.10 8.84
N ALA A 24 -4.32 -3.04 10.10
CA ALA A 24 -4.63 -4.08 11.06
C ALA A 24 -6.13 -4.28 11.28
N LEU A 25 -6.93 -3.21 11.26
CA LEU A 25 -8.40 -3.32 11.32
C LEU A 25 -8.91 -4.11 10.12
N ASN A 26 -8.49 -3.72 8.92
CA ASN A 26 -8.89 -4.36 7.66
C ASN A 26 -8.53 -5.85 7.68
N ILE A 27 -7.26 -6.19 7.94
CA ILE A 27 -6.78 -7.58 7.94
C ILE A 27 -7.53 -8.42 8.96
N ASN A 28 -7.78 -7.90 10.16
CA ASN A 28 -8.44 -8.65 11.24
C ASN A 28 -9.94 -8.91 11.02
N VAL A 29 -10.58 -8.31 10.01
CA VAL A 29 -11.96 -8.67 9.64
C VAL A 29 -12.03 -10.04 8.94
N LEU A 30 -10.94 -10.44 8.28
CA LEU A 30 -10.81 -11.72 7.59
C LEU A 30 -10.77 -12.89 8.61
N SER A 31 -10.85 -14.12 8.13
CA SER A 31 -10.70 -15.32 8.98
C SER A 31 -10.02 -16.47 8.26
N GLY A 32 -9.63 -17.47 9.06
CA GLY A 32 -9.17 -18.74 8.54
C GLY A 32 -7.86 -18.58 7.78
N LEU A 33 -7.74 -19.34 6.70
CA LEU A 33 -6.54 -19.32 5.87
C LEU A 33 -6.33 -17.96 5.17
N LEU A 34 -7.39 -17.31 4.71
CA LEU A 34 -7.28 -16.01 4.05
C LEU A 34 -6.69 -14.93 4.98
N HIS A 35 -7.14 -14.92 6.25
CA HIS A 35 -6.54 -14.02 7.26
C HIS A 35 -5.04 -14.30 7.46
N GLN A 36 -4.66 -15.58 7.58
CA GLN A 36 -3.27 -15.98 7.76
C GLN A 36 -2.40 -15.57 6.56
N SER A 37 -2.88 -15.82 5.35
CA SER A 37 -2.20 -15.47 4.10
C SER A 37 -2.01 -13.97 3.96
N VAL A 38 -3.06 -13.18 4.16
CA VAL A 38 -2.99 -11.71 4.03
C VAL A 38 -2.19 -11.08 5.16
N LEU A 39 -2.27 -11.59 6.39
CA LEU A 39 -1.44 -11.14 7.51
C LEU A 39 0.04 -11.33 7.20
N LEU A 40 0.45 -12.54 6.82
CA LEU A 40 1.86 -12.82 6.55
C LEU A 40 2.36 -12.07 5.32
N ALA A 41 1.56 -12.02 4.25
CA ALA A 41 1.87 -11.20 3.08
C ALA A 41 2.13 -9.75 3.49
N TYR A 42 1.22 -9.15 4.26
CA TYR A 42 1.39 -7.78 4.74
C TYR A 42 2.70 -7.57 5.52
N LEU A 43 3.05 -8.49 6.43
CA LEU A 43 4.28 -8.39 7.21
C LEU A 43 5.53 -8.49 6.32
N PHE A 44 5.55 -9.37 5.32
CA PHE A 44 6.68 -9.46 4.39
C PHE A 44 6.82 -8.22 3.50
N LEU A 45 5.70 -7.68 3.00
CA LEU A 45 5.72 -6.44 2.22
C LEU A 45 6.15 -5.25 3.10
N ARG A 46 5.74 -5.22 4.38
CA ARG A 46 6.20 -4.20 5.35
C ARG A 46 7.69 -4.28 5.64
N ILE A 47 8.29 -5.48 5.63
CA ILE A 47 9.75 -5.64 5.75
C ILE A 47 10.45 -5.02 4.53
N ALA A 48 9.94 -5.26 3.32
CA ALA A 48 10.46 -4.63 2.11
C ALA A 48 10.33 -3.09 2.15
N ASP A 49 9.15 -2.57 2.51
CA ASP A 49 8.92 -1.12 2.72
C ASP A 49 9.94 -0.54 3.71
N THR A 50 10.18 -1.21 4.84
CA THR A 50 11.13 -0.73 5.88
C THR A 50 12.54 -0.55 5.32
N ILE A 51 12.98 -1.43 4.42
CA ILE A 51 14.29 -1.33 3.77
C ILE A 51 14.30 -0.18 2.75
N GLU A 52 13.23 -0.02 1.97
CA GLU A 52 13.15 1.00 0.93
C GLU A 52 13.02 2.42 1.50
N ASP A 53 12.24 2.58 2.57
CA ASP A 53 11.95 3.87 3.21
C ASP A 53 13.06 4.38 4.15
N ASP A 54 14.00 3.52 4.58
CA ASP A 54 15.06 3.93 5.53
C ASP A 54 15.93 5.05 4.92
N PRO A 55 16.00 6.24 5.55
CA PRO A 55 16.73 7.38 5.00
C PRO A 55 18.25 7.28 5.16
N ASP A 56 18.73 6.42 6.05
CA ASP A 56 20.15 6.26 6.39
C ASP A 56 20.83 5.20 5.52
N LEU A 57 20.06 4.37 4.78
CA LEU A 57 20.59 3.40 3.83
C LEU A 57 20.88 4.04 2.46
N ALA A 58 22.08 3.80 1.92
CA ALA A 58 22.39 4.16 0.53
C ALA A 58 21.59 3.27 -0.44
N ALA A 59 21.27 3.75 -1.64
CA ALA A 59 20.43 2.99 -2.56
C ALA A 59 21.07 1.66 -3.02
N THR A 60 22.40 1.61 -3.11
CA THR A 60 23.12 0.35 -3.38
C THR A 60 23.00 -0.67 -2.23
N GLU A 61 22.84 -0.21 -0.99
CA GLU A 61 22.59 -1.07 0.17
C GLU A 61 21.13 -1.53 0.19
N LYS A 62 20.18 -0.62 -0.08
CA LYS A 62 18.76 -0.95 -0.26
C LYS A 62 18.57 -2.01 -1.34
N GLU A 63 19.19 -1.82 -2.50
CA GLU A 63 19.15 -2.79 -3.60
C GLU A 63 19.65 -4.16 -3.15
N LYS A 64 20.80 -4.23 -2.47
CA LYS A 64 21.36 -5.49 -1.97
C LYS A 64 20.42 -6.16 -0.98
N LEU A 65 19.95 -5.42 0.02
CA LEU A 65 19.04 -5.93 1.06
C LEU A 65 17.73 -6.45 0.47
N LEU A 66 17.10 -5.70 -0.43
CA LEU A 66 15.87 -6.11 -1.12
C LEU A 66 16.09 -7.37 -1.97
N LYS A 67 17.23 -7.48 -2.67
CA LYS A 67 17.59 -8.70 -3.43
C LYS A 67 17.77 -9.91 -2.50
N TYR A 68 18.50 -9.76 -1.40
CA TYR A 68 18.68 -10.85 -0.44
C TYR A 68 17.38 -11.26 0.23
N PHE A 69 16.54 -10.29 0.61
CA PHE A 69 15.22 -10.57 1.17
C PHE A 69 14.33 -11.32 0.16
N ALA A 70 14.26 -10.87 -1.10
CA ALA A 70 13.54 -11.55 -2.15
C ALA A 70 14.05 -12.99 -2.38
N SER A 71 15.37 -13.20 -2.28
CA SER A 71 15.97 -14.52 -2.46
C SER A 71 15.45 -15.56 -1.45
N ILE A 72 15.03 -15.16 -0.25
CA ILE A 72 14.44 -16.08 0.74
C ILE A 72 13.23 -16.81 0.17
N PHE A 73 12.52 -16.17 -0.76
CA PHE A 73 11.29 -16.66 -1.34
C PHE A 73 11.47 -17.28 -2.72
N GLU A 74 12.64 -17.34 -3.35
CA GLU A 74 12.75 -17.86 -4.73
C GLU A 74 12.44 -19.36 -4.84
N THR A 75 12.63 -20.11 -3.75
CA THR A 75 12.35 -21.55 -3.69
C THR A 75 11.07 -21.83 -2.89
N PRO A 76 10.34 -22.93 -3.18
CA PRO A 76 9.15 -23.29 -2.41
C PRO A 76 9.43 -23.45 -0.92
N GLU A 77 10.56 -24.10 -0.60
CA GLU A 77 11.06 -24.26 0.76
C GLU A 77 12.10 -23.20 1.07
N VAL A 78 12.05 -22.69 2.30
CA VAL A 78 12.97 -21.64 2.77
C VAL A 78 14.31 -22.28 3.12
N ASP A 79 15.38 -21.76 2.54
CA ASP A 79 16.75 -22.07 2.96
C ASP A 79 17.12 -21.18 4.16
N PRO A 80 17.35 -21.75 5.37
CA PRO A 80 17.76 -20.99 6.55
C PRO A 80 19.00 -20.13 6.32
N LYS A 81 19.92 -20.56 5.45
CA LYS A 81 21.14 -19.79 5.14
C LYS A 81 20.83 -18.46 4.46
N ARG A 82 19.77 -18.38 3.65
CA ARG A 82 19.33 -17.12 3.02
C ARG A 82 18.76 -16.16 4.05
N VAL A 83 18.06 -16.68 5.06
CA VAL A 83 17.54 -15.89 6.18
C VAL A 83 18.69 -15.35 7.03
N ASP A 84 19.65 -16.20 7.41
CA ASP A 84 20.82 -15.79 8.19
C ASP A 84 21.67 -14.75 7.45
N LEU A 85 21.88 -14.95 6.15
CA LEU A 85 22.59 -13.99 5.31
C LEU A 85 21.87 -12.64 5.26
N PHE A 86 20.56 -12.62 5.00
CA PHE A 86 19.75 -11.39 5.03
C PHE A 86 19.88 -10.66 6.37
N LEU A 87 19.75 -11.36 7.50
CA LEU A 87 19.87 -10.77 8.83
C LEU A 87 21.27 -10.19 9.10
N SER A 88 22.32 -10.88 8.64
CA SER A 88 23.70 -10.41 8.83
C SER A 88 24.02 -9.10 8.11
N MET A 89 23.23 -8.76 7.09
CA MET A 89 23.34 -7.52 6.31
C MET A 89 22.51 -6.37 6.89
N LEU A 90 21.61 -6.63 7.85
CA LEU A 90 20.78 -5.58 8.43
C LEU A 90 21.63 -4.59 9.24
N PRO A 91 21.28 -3.30 9.25
CA PRO A 91 22.00 -2.31 10.05
C PRO A 91 21.98 -2.67 11.54
N SER A 92 23.15 -2.69 12.19
CA SER A 92 23.27 -3.09 13.59
C SER A 92 22.44 -2.21 14.55
N GLN A 93 22.23 -0.94 14.19
CA GLN A 93 21.41 0.01 14.95
C GLN A 93 19.93 -0.39 15.00
N TRP A 94 19.42 -1.15 14.02
CA TRP A 94 18.02 -1.61 14.01
C TRP A 94 17.71 -2.56 15.17
N ILE A 95 18.69 -3.36 15.61
CA ILE A 95 18.53 -4.33 16.72
C ILE A 95 18.16 -3.62 18.03
N GLN A 96 18.69 -2.42 18.24
CA GLN A 96 18.47 -1.61 19.44
C GLN A 96 17.37 -0.56 19.26
N SER A 97 16.82 -0.45 18.05
CA SER A 97 15.79 0.53 17.73
C SER A 97 14.47 0.22 18.46
N LYS A 98 13.77 1.27 18.86
CA LYS A 98 12.40 1.17 19.40
C LYS A 98 11.34 1.17 18.30
N ASP A 99 11.74 1.32 17.04
CA ASP A 99 10.81 1.30 15.91
C ASP A 99 10.26 -0.13 15.71
N PRO A 100 8.93 -0.33 15.77
CA PRO A 100 8.32 -1.63 15.48
C PRO A 100 8.63 -2.19 14.09
N ASN A 101 8.91 -1.33 13.10
CA ASN A 101 9.28 -1.76 11.75
C ASN A 101 10.67 -2.42 11.75
N HIS A 102 11.66 -1.81 12.42
CA HIS A 102 12.97 -2.43 12.62
C HIS A 102 12.86 -3.74 13.41
N LEU A 103 12.04 -3.77 14.47
CA LEU A 103 11.78 -5.00 15.22
C LEU A 103 11.20 -6.11 14.33
N LEU A 104 10.22 -5.79 13.48
CA LEU A 104 9.64 -6.75 12.53
C LEU A 104 10.73 -7.30 11.60
N THR A 105 11.56 -6.44 11.01
CA THR A 105 12.61 -6.85 10.09
C THR A 105 13.68 -7.69 10.77
N CYS A 106 14.15 -7.31 11.96
CA CYS A 106 15.09 -8.12 12.74
C CYS A 106 14.47 -9.46 13.22
N ARG A 107 13.14 -9.55 13.31
CA ARG A 107 12.40 -10.77 13.68
C ARG A 107 11.84 -11.53 12.47
N THR A 108 12.39 -11.30 11.27
CA THR A 108 12.06 -12.07 10.06
C THR A 108 12.00 -13.59 10.27
N PRO A 109 12.91 -14.25 11.02
CA PRO A 109 12.83 -15.70 11.27
C PRO A 109 11.51 -16.16 11.89
N VAL A 110 10.89 -15.35 12.75
CA VAL A 110 9.62 -15.68 13.40
C VAL A 110 8.49 -15.75 12.37
N VAL A 111 8.43 -14.75 11.48
CA VAL A 111 7.38 -14.68 10.44
C VAL A 111 7.64 -15.71 9.33
N ILE A 112 8.91 -15.98 9.02
CA ILE A 112 9.33 -17.05 8.11
C ILE A 112 9.02 -18.44 8.66
N GLY A 113 9.11 -18.68 9.97
CA GLY A 113 8.66 -19.94 10.57
C GLY A 113 7.21 -20.28 10.20
N LEU A 114 6.34 -19.27 10.25
CA LEU A 114 4.93 -19.37 9.88
C LEU A 114 4.68 -19.56 8.37
N TRP A 115 5.62 -19.15 7.52
CA TRP A 115 5.50 -19.28 6.05
C TRP A 115 5.31 -20.75 5.64
N SER A 116 6.11 -21.65 6.24
CA SER A 116 6.08 -23.08 5.93
C SER A 116 4.73 -23.74 6.22
N GLU A 117 3.94 -23.17 7.15
CA GLU A 117 2.63 -23.66 7.55
C GLU A 117 1.50 -23.24 6.59
N LEU A 118 1.77 -22.31 5.66
CA LEU A 118 0.83 -21.92 4.60
C LEU A 118 0.79 -22.96 3.48
N PRO A 119 -0.39 -23.23 2.90
CA PRO A 119 -0.51 -24.08 1.72
C PRO A 119 0.31 -23.54 0.54
N LEU A 120 0.85 -24.45 -0.25
CA LEU A 120 1.73 -24.12 -1.37
C LEU A 120 1.07 -23.19 -2.40
N GLY A 121 -0.25 -23.29 -2.61
CA GLY A 121 -1.00 -22.38 -3.49
C GLY A 121 -0.93 -20.92 -3.04
N ASN A 122 -1.22 -20.66 -1.75
CA ASN A 122 -1.12 -19.33 -1.15
C ASN A 122 0.32 -18.82 -1.15
N ARG A 123 1.29 -19.68 -0.78
CA ARG A 123 2.72 -19.34 -0.84
C ARG A 123 3.13 -18.86 -2.23
N LYS A 124 2.79 -19.60 -3.29
CA LYS A 124 3.14 -19.23 -4.68
C LYS A 124 2.58 -17.87 -5.12
N ILE A 125 1.37 -17.51 -4.66
CA ILE A 125 0.75 -16.21 -4.97
C ILE A 125 1.54 -15.09 -4.27
N ILE A 126 1.79 -15.24 -2.96
CA ILE A 126 2.47 -14.23 -2.15
C ILE A 126 3.95 -14.08 -2.56
N GLN A 127 4.64 -15.19 -2.82
CA GLN A 127 6.03 -15.25 -3.25
C GLN A 127 6.28 -14.38 -4.49
N LYS A 128 5.45 -14.54 -5.53
CA LYS A 128 5.59 -13.77 -6.78
C LYS A 128 5.54 -12.27 -6.51
N VAL A 129 4.62 -11.86 -5.63
CA VAL A 129 4.41 -10.44 -5.30
C VAL A 129 5.56 -9.89 -4.47
N ILE A 130 6.07 -10.64 -3.48
CA ILE A 130 7.25 -10.22 -2.70
C ILE A 130 8.45 -9.99 -3.65
N ILE A 131 8.73 -10.96 -4.54
CA ILE A 131 9.87 -10.87 -5.46
C ILE A 131 9.70 -9.68 -6.41
N GLU A 132 8.53 -9.53 -7.05
CA GLU A 132 8.24 -8.43 -7.98
C GLU A 132 8.29 -7.06 -7.29
N MET A 133 7.78 -6.95 -6.06
CA MET A 133 7.84 -5.74 -5.25
C MET A 133 9.28 -5.34 -4.95
N CYS A 134 10.09 -6.26 -4.41
CA CYS A 134 11.48 -5.99 -4.06
C CYS A 134 12.31 -5.56 -5.28
N GLN A 135 12.08 -6.20 -6.44
CA GLN A 135 12.75 -5.82 -7.69
C GLN A 135 12.35 -4.41 -8.14
N GLY A 136 11.06 -4.08 -8.05
CA GLY A 136 10.53 -2.75 -8.37
C GLY A 136 11.11 -1.67 -7.45
N MET A 137 11.04 -1.88 -6.13
CA MET A 137 11.59 -0.98 -5.11
C MET A 137 13.10 -0.76 -5.30
N ALA A 138 13.88 -1.81 -5.54
CA ALA A 138 15.31 -1.70 -5.77
C ALA A 138 15.64 -0.82 -7.00
N LYS A 139 14.87 -0.97 -8.09
CA LYS A 139 15.02 -0.15 -9.29
C LYS A 139 14.70 1.33 -9.01
N PHE A 140 13.64 1.61 -8.25
CA PHE A 140 13.24 2.98 -7.92
C PHE A 140 14.20 3.64 -6.90
N ALA A 141 14.71 2.90 -5.92
CA ALA A 141 15.69 3.40 -4.96
C ALA A 141 16.97 3.91 -5.66
N LEU A 142 17.52 3.13 -6.59
CA LEU A 142 18.70 3.54 -7.38
C LEU A 142 18.40 4.79 -8.23
N LYS A 143 17.23 4.83 -8.86
CA LYS A 143 16.80 6.00 -9.64
C LYS A 143 16.65 7.23 -8.76
N GLN A 144 16.12 7.07 -7.56
CA GLN A 144 15.92 8.14 -6.59
C GLN A 144 17.25 8.73 -6.12
N GLU A 145 18.20 7.91 -5.70
CA GLU A 145 19.53 8.39 -5.29
C GLU A 145 20.24 9.14 -6.42
N GLN A 146 20.19 8.62 -7.65
CA GLN A 146 20.82 9.26 -8.80
C GLN A 146 20.22 10.65 -9.10
N GLN A 147 18.90 10.82 -8.91
CA GLN A 147 18.24 12.12 -9.10
C GLN A 147 18.43 13.06 -7.90
N LEU A 148 18.40 12.54 -6.67
CA LEU A 148 18.66 13.33 -5.46
C LEU A 148 20.06 13.95 -5.47
N ALA A 149 21.05 13.26 -6.08
CA ALA A 149 22.37 13.84 -6.33
C ALA A 149 22.33 15.09 -7.23
N GLN A 150 21.25 15.29 -7.99
CA GLN A 150 20.99 16.47 -8.83
C GLN A 150 20.05 17.48 -8.17
N GLY A 151 19.60 17.23 -6.93
CA GLY A 151 18.79 18.14 -6.13
C GLY A 151 17.47 17.53 -5.68
N TRP A 152 16.68 16.97 -6.60
CA TRP A 152 15.33 16.46 -6.35
C TRP A 152 15.09 15.15 -7.09
N PHE A 153 14.37 14.23 -6.45
CA PHE A 153 13.73 13.13 -7.16
C PHE A 153 12.36 13.56 -7.67
N THR A 154 12.14 13.36 -8.97
CA THR A 154 10.88 13.72 -9.64
C THR A 154 10.41 12.59 -10.54
N ILE A 155 9.10 12.54 -10.76
CA ILE A 155 8.44 11.66 -11.72
C ILE A 155 8.11 12.46 -12.97
N LYS A 156 8.55 12.01 -14.16
CA LYS A 156 8.38 12.81 -15.37
C LYS A 156 6.95 12.76 -15.95
N LYS A 157 6.34 11.57 -15.92
CA LYS A 157 5.05 11.29 -16.57
C LYS A 157 4.10 10.58 -15.63
N THR A 158 2.80 10.76 -15.82
CA THR A 158 1.74 10.02 -15.13
C THR A 158 1.88 8.51 -15.34
N SER A 159 2.34 8.07 -16.52
CA SER A 159 2.63 6.64 -16.76
C SER A 159 3.75 6.08 -15.89
N GLU A 160 4.71 6.93 -15.51
CA GLU A 160 5.82 6.55 -14.62
C GLU A 160 5.34 6.50 -13.16
N LEU A 161 4.47 7.44 -12.76
CA LEU A 161 3.76 7.36 -11.47
C LEU A 161 2.95 6.07 -11.38
N ASP A 162 2.24 5.70 -12.45
CA ASP A 162 1.47 4.46 -12.52
C ASP A 162 2.36 3.22 -12.41
N GLN A 163 3.53 3.24 -13.04
CA GLN A 163 4.50 2.16 -12.92
C GLN A 163 5.04 2.04 -11.49
N TYR A 164 5.35 3.15 -10.82
CA TYR A 164 5.75 3.15 -9.42
C TYR A 164 4.63 2.57 -8.53
N CYS A 165 3.41 3.12 -8.65
CA CYS A 165 2.25 2.69 -7.88
C CYS A 165 1.89 1.22 -8.16
N TYR A 166 2.13 0.72 -9.37
CA TYR A 166 1.95 -0.69 -9.71
C TYR A 166 2.84 -1.59 -8.85
N TYR A 167 4.15 -1.31 -8.76
CA TYR A 167 5.07 -2.14 -7.99
C TYR A 167 4.83 -2.09 -6.49
N VAL A 168 4.43 -0.94 -5.94
CA VAL A 168 4.27 -0.80 -4.48
C VAL A 168 2.85 -1.12 -3.98
N ALA A 169 1.84 -1.09 -4.86
CA ALA A 169 0.45 -1.31 -4.45
C ALA A 169 -0.40 -2.08 -5.47
N GLY A 170 -0.25 -1.83 -6.77
CA GLY A 170 -1.04 -2.50 -7.82
C GLY A 170 -0.89 -4.02 -7.82
N ILE A 171 0.34 -4.52 -7.67
CA ILE A 171 0.60 -5.97 -7.56
C ILE A 171 -0.04 -6.61 -6.33
N VAL A 172 -0.23 -5.84 -5.25
CA VAL A 172 -0.92 -6.31 -4.04
C VAL A 172 -2.41 -6.51 -4.32
N GLY A 173 -3.03 -5.68 -5.15
CA GLY A 173 -4.41 -5.89 -5.62
C GLY A 173 -4.57 -7.19 -6.40
N LYS A 174 -3.62 -7.51 -7.30
CA LYS A 174 -3.58 -8.79 -8.03
C LYS A 174 -3.39 -9.99 -7.09
N MET A 175 -2.55 -9.84 -6.07
CA MET A 175 -2.35 -10.84 -5.02
C MET A 175 -3.65 -11.13 -4.28
N LEU A 176 -4.33 -10.08 -3.82
CA LEU A 176 -5.58 -10.18 -3.07
C LEU A 176 -6.66 -10.87 -3.90
N SER A 177 -6.82 -10.51 -5.17
CA SER A 177 -7.78 -11.15 -6.08
C SER A 177 -7.54 -12.66 -6.20
N GLN A 178 -6.28 -13.06 -6.36
CA GLN A 178 -5.90 -14.48 -6.43
C GLN A 178 -6.16 -15.20 -5.09
N LEU A 179 -5.80 -14.60 -3.96
CA LEU A 179 -6.07 -15.17 -2.63
C LEU A 179 -7.57 -15.30 -2.37
N PHE A 180 -8.36 -14.30 -2.75
CA PHE A 180 -9.82 -14.34 -2.62
C PHE A 180 -10.42 -15.49 -3.44
N PHE A 181 -9.95 -15.66 -4.68
CA PHE A 181 -10.40 -16.75 -5.54
C PHE A 181 -10.09 -18.14 -4.97
N ILE A 182 -8.88 -18.37 -4.44
CA ILE A 182 -8.52 -19.71 -3.92
C ILE A 182 -9.06 -20.01 -2.52
N ASP A 183 -9.28 -18.99 -1.70
CA ASP A 183 -9.68 -19.17 -0.29
C ASP A 183 -11.19 -18.95 -0.06
N SER A 184 -11.91 -18.30 -0.98
CA SER A 184 -13.37 -18.18 -0.92
C SER A 184 -14.08 -19.20 -1.78
N ARG A 185 -15.02 -19.93 -1.17
CA ARG A 185 -15.92 -20.84 -1.88
C ARG A 185 -16.98 -20.14 -2.76
N PHE A 186 -17.11 -18.82 -2.65
CA PHE A 186 -18.16 -18.05 -3.33
C PHE A 186 -17.65 -17.31 -4.57
N ILE A 187 -16.34 -17.21 -4.74
CA ILE A 187 -15.73 -16.53 -5.88
C ILE A 187 -15.40 -17.60 -6.92
N ASP A 188 -16.21 -17.66 -7.96
CA ASP A 188 -15.99 -18.54 -9.10
C ASP A 188 -15.05 -17.90 -10.14
N VAL A 189 -14.80 -18.63 -11.23
CA VAL A 189 -13.90 -18.19 -12.31
C VAL A 189 -14.40 -16.91 -12.98
N GLU A 190 -15.71 -16.79 -13.20
CA GLU A 190 -16.30 -15.60 -13.82
C GLU A 190 -16.14 -14.37 -12.92
N THR A 191 -16.43 -14.51 -11.63
CA THR A 191 -16.22 -13.45 -10.65
C THR A 191 -14.74 -13.07 -10.58
N PHE A 192 -13.83 -14.04 -10.56
CA PHE A 192 -12.39 -13.79 -10.55
C PHE A 192 -11.92 -13.06 -11.82
N ASP A 193 -12.45 -13.42 -12.99
CA ASP A 193 -12.20 -12.72 -14.25
C ASP A 193 -12.68 -11.27 -14.22
N ASP A 194 -13.82 -11.00 -13.57
CA ASP A 194 -14.31 -9.65 -13.32
C ASP A 194 -13.43 -8.86 -12.34
N LEU A 195 -12.92 -9.49 -11.28
CA LEU A 195 -12.01 -8.85 -10.33
C LEU A 195 -10.69 -8.42 -10.99
N LYS A 196 -10.10 -9.26 -11.85
CA LYS A 196 -8.86 -8.96 -12.58
C LYS A 196 -8.91 -7.71 -13.44
N LYS A 197 -10.11 -7.25 -13.83
CA LYS A 197 -10.26 -6.01 -14.63
C LYS A 197 -9.86 -4.76 -13.84
N TRP A 198 -9.96 -4.82 -12.51
CA TRP A 198 -9.85 -3.65 -11.63
C TRP A 198 -8.89 -3.85 -10.45
N ASP A 199 -8.23 -5.01 -10.37
CA ASP A 199 -7.39 -5.37 -9.23
C ASP A 199 -6.17 -4.44 -9.05
N VAL A 200 -5.54 -4.04 -10.15
CA VAL A 200 -4.46 -3.04 -10.14
C VAL A 200 -5.00 -1.69 -9.67
N SER A 201 -6.15 -1.24 -10.21
CA SER A 201 -6.78 0.01 -9.79
C SER A 201 -7.11 0.02 -8.28
N PHE A 202 -7.48 -1.12 -7.69
CA PHE A 202 -7.70 -1.24 -6.25
C PHE A 202 -6.47 -0.87 -5.42
N GLY A 203 -5.29 -1.36 -5.82
CA GLY A 203 -4.03 -0.99 -5.18
C GLY A 203 -3.66 0.48 -5.42
N LEU A 204 -3.77 0.93 -6.68
CA LEU A 204 -3.43 2.29 -7.09
C LEU A 204 -4.29 3.34 -6.39
N ALA A 205 -5.58 3.09 -6.17
CA ALA A 205 -6.48 4.01 -5.48
C ALA A 205 -5.94 4.41 -4.09
N LEU A 206 -5.44 3.43 -3.34
CA LEU A 206 -4.89 3.66 -2.00
C LEU A 206 -3.53 4.37 -2.07
N GLN A 207 -2.67 3.98 -3.02
CA GLN A 207 -1.33 4.55 -3.11
C GLN A 207 -1.34 5.99 -3.62
N VAL A 208 -2.11 6.29 -4.67
CA VAL A 208 -2.22 7.67 -5.18
C VAL A 208 -2.85 8.58 -4.13
N THR A 209 -3.83 8.09 -3.36
CA THR A 209 -4.39 8.85 -2.23
C THR A 209 -3.35 9.17 -1.16
N ASN A 210 -2.45 8.23 -0.83
CA ASN A 210 -1.36 8.50 0.11
C ASN A 210 -0.36 9.51 -0.45
N ILE A 211 0.05 9.37 -1.73
CA ILE A 211 0.94 10.33 -2.40
C ILE A 211 0.37 11.75 -2.34
N ILE A 212 -0.93 11.94 -2.59
CA ILE A 212 -1.59 13.26 -2.50
C ILE A 212 -1.49 13.81 -1.07
N LYS A 213 -1.77 12.98 -0.06
CA LYS A 213 -1.79 13.41 1.35
C LYS A 213 -0.41 13.73 1.90
N ASP A 214 0.59 13.00 1.44
CA ASP A 214 1.94 13.02 1.99
C ASP A 214 2.89 13.91 1.17
N VAL A 215 2.39 14.58 0.13
CA VAL A 215 3.17 15.40 -0.80
C VAL A 215 4.08 16.44 -0.15
N ARG A 216 3.65 17.06 0.96
CA ARG A 216 4.47 18.01 1.75
C ARG A 216 5.56 17.32 2.57
N GLU A 217 5.28 16.14 3.13
CA GLU A 217 6.28 15.35 3.86
C GLU A 217 7.34 14.81 2.89
N ASP A 218 6.92 14.34 1.72
CA ASP A 218 7.84 13.90 0.67
C ASP A 218 8.73 15.04 0.19
N ALA A 219 8.16 16.24 0.03
CA ALA A 219 8.93 17.43 -0.33
C ALA A 219 10.03 17.78 0.69
N SER A 220 9.80 17.52 1.98
CA SER A 220 10.84 17.76 3.02
C SER A 220 12.09 16.91 2.82
N ARG A 221 11.97 15.78 2.11
CA ARG A 221 13.07 14.88 1.72
C ARG A 221 13.54 15.08 0.27
N LYS A 222 13.11 16.17 -0.39
CA LYS A 222 13.34 16.47 -1.80
C LYS A 222 12.82 15.41 -2.77
N VAL A 223 11.70 14.78 -2.41
CA VAL A 223 10.97 13.78 -3.21
C VAL A 223 9.67 14.41 -3.69
N CYS A 224 9.41 14.38 -5.00
CA CYS A 224 8.15 14.84 -5.58
C CYS A 224 7.58 13.77 -6.51
N PHE A 225 6.47 13.15 -6.10
CA PHE A 225 5.74 12.17 -6.91
C PHE A 225 4.72 12.81 -7.86
N ILE A 226 4.47 14.12 -7.77
CA ILE A 226 3.61 14.82 -8.73
C ILE A 226 4.30 14.75 -10.10
N PRO A 227 3.64 14.21 -11.14
CA PRO A 227 4.22 14.17 -12.47
C PRO A 227 4.57 15.57 -12.99
N GLU A 228 5.82 15.75 -13.43
CA GLU A 228 6.31 16.95 -14.12
C GLU A 228 5.36 17.39 -15.25
N GLU A 229 4.86 16.43 -16.03
CA GLU A 229 3.93 16.73 -17.14
C GLU A 229 2.61 17.38 -16.71
N ILE A 230 2.14 17.16 -15.47
CA ILE A 230 0.99 17.89 -14.92
C ILE A 230 1.42 19.33 -14.66
N CYS A 231 2.52 19.53 -13.94
CA CYS A 231 3.02 20.85 -13.56
C CYS A 231 3.36 21.74 -14.78
N TRP A 232 3.90 21.17 -15.86
CA TRP A 232 4.19 21.89 -17.11
C TRP A 232 2.94 22.47 -17.77
N ARG A 233 1.79 21.77 -17.70
CA ARG A 233 0.51 22.27 -18.25
C ARG A 233 0.02 23.54 -17.55
N HIS A 234 0.47 23.75 -16.31
CA HIS A 234 0.12 24.90 -15.48
C HIS A 234 1.25 25.92 -15.36
N GLY A 235 2.28 25.82 -16.21
CA GLY A 235 3.34 26.82 -16.35
C GLY A 235 4.50 26.71 -15.36
N LEU A 236 4.56 25.64 -14.54
CA LEU A 236 5.74 25.36 -13.72
C LEU A 236 6.83 24.69 -14.54
N LYS A 237 8.10 24.94 -14.20
CA LYS A 237 9.24 24.35 -14.90
C LYS A 237 9.57 22.97 -14.33
N ASN A 238 9.54 22.84 -13.02
CA ASN A 238 9.72 21.60 -12.28
C ASN A 238 8.50 21.31 -11.39
N SER A 239 8.28 20.04 -11.09
CA SER A 239 7.16 19.60 -10.26
C SER A 239 7.26 20.14 -8.83
N TYR A 240 8.47 20.20 -8.28
CA TYR A 240 8.73 20.72 -6.94
C TYR A 240 8.60 22.24 -6.83
N ASP A 241 8.54 22.98 -7.95
CA ASP A 241 8.28 24.44 -7.91
C ASP A 241 6.90 24.73 -7.28
N ILE A 242 5.99 23.75 -7.24
CA ILE A 242 4.67 23.88 -6.59
C ILE A 242 4.75 24.29 -5.10
N PHE A 243 5.88 23.98 -4.44
CA PHE A 243 6.11 24.28 -3.03
C PHE A 243 6.65 25.71 -2.81
N GLU A 244 7.05 26.42 -3.86
CA GLU A 244 7.61 27.77 -3.75
C GLU A 244 6.51 28.79 -3.37
N PRO A 245 6.80 29.76 -2.49
CA PRO A 245 5.81 30.64 -1.88
C PRO A 245 5.14 31.61 -2.88
N ASP A 246 5.74 31.84 -4.04
CA ASP A 246 5.25 32.72 -5.10
C ASP A 246 4.26 32.03 -6.07
N VAL A 247 4.14 30.71 -6.02
CA VAL A 247 3.14 29.99 -6.81
C VAL A 247 1.73 30.27 -6.27
N SER A 248 0.86 30.78 -7.16
CA SER A 248 -0.51 31.13 -6.79
C SER A 248 -1.31 29.92 -6.27
N PRO A 249 -2.22 30.11 -5.30
CA PRO A 249 -3.11 29.05 -4.82
C PRO A 249 -3.94 28.37 -5.93
N ASP A 250 -4.36 29.13 -6.95
CA ASP A 250 -5.14 28.60 -8.06
C ASP A 250 -4.33 27.64 -8.94
N VAL A 251 -3.05 27.94 -9.19
CA VAL A 251 -2.14 27.03 -9.94
C VAL A 251 -1.91 25.74 -9.15
N ARG A 252 -1.62 25.84 -7.85
CA ARG A 252 -1.46 24.65 -6.99
C ARG A 252 -2.72 23.79 -6.99
N SER A 253 -3.87 24.43 -6.86
CA SER A 253 -5.16 23.75 -6.86
C SER A 253 -5.46 23.07 -8.18
N ALA A 254 -5.17 23.71 -9.32
CA ALA A 254 -5.35 23.11 -10.63
C ALA A 254 -4.47 21.87 -10.85
N ILE A 255 -3.20 21.92 -10.43
CA ILE A 255 -2.28 20.77 -10.47
C ILE A 255 -2.77 19.63 -9.56
N MET A 256 -3.09 19.94 -8.31
CA MET A 256 -3.54 18.91 -7.36
C MET A 256 -4.87 18.29 -7.78
N LYS A 257 -5.76 19.08 -8.37
CA LYS A 257 -7.04 18.58 -8.89
C LYS A 257 -6.85 17.49 -9.93
N GLU A 258 -5.89 17.61 -10.85
CA GLU A 258 -5.62 16.52 -11.82
C GLU A 258 -5.20 15.21 -11.13
N LEU A 259 -4.39 15.31 -10.07
CA LEU A 259 -3.95 14.14 -9.31
C LEU A 259 -5.09 13.55 -8.46
N VAL A 260 -5.91 14.40 -7.85
CA VAL A 260 -7.13 14.01 -7.11
C VAL A 260 -8.14 13.34 -8.03
N ASP A 261 -8.38 13.87 -9.23
CA ASP A 261 -9.29 13.28 -10.22
C ASP A 261 -8.79 11.90 -10.67
N LYS A 262 -7.47 11.71 -10.81
CA LYS A 262 -6.86 10.39 -11.04
C LYS A 262 -7.11 9.42 -9.88
N ALA A 263 -6.95 9.85 -8.63
CA ALA A 263 -7.23 9.02 -7.47
C ALA A 263 -8.71 8.61 -7.40
N TRP A 264 -9.63 9.52 -7.70
CA TRP A 264 -11.06 9.23 -7.83
C TRP A 264 -11.36 8.23 -8.95
N SER A 265 -10.70 8.32 -10.10
CA SER A 265 -10.86 7.32 -11.16
C SER A 265 -10.49 5.91 -10.70
N HIS A 266 -9.40 5.77 -9.95
CA HIS A 266 -9.03 4.46 -9.40
C HIS A 266 -10.00 4.01 -8.29
N LEU A 267 -10.54 4.91 -7.48
CA LEU A 267 -11.59 4.58 -6.52
C LEU A 267 -12.89 4.12 -7.21
N ASP A 268 -13.27 4.74 -8.33
CA ASP A 268 -14.44 4.32 -9.12
C ASP A 268 -14.30 2.87 -9.58
N ASP A 269 -13.13 2.52 -10.14
CA ASP A 269 -12.78 1.14 -10.50
C ASP A 269 -12.77 0.21 -9.28
N SER A 270 -12.26 0.68 -8.15
CA SER A 270 -12.19 -0.08 -6.90
C SER A 270 -13.57 -0.37 -6.32
N ILE A 271 -14.53 0.55 -6.47
CA ILE A 271 -15.91 0.30 -6.10
C ILE A 271 -16.50 -0.75 -7.04
N ARG A 272 -16.30 -0.64 -8.37
CA ARG A 272 -16.72 -1.68 -9.32
C ARG A 272 -16.15 -3.05 -8.95
N TYR A 273 -14.86 -3.12 -8.60
CA TYR A 273 -14.19 -4.32 -8.08
C TYR A 273 -14.95 -4.92 -6.89
N VAL A 274 -15.24 -4.13 -5.85
CA VAL A 274 -15.91 -4.63 -4.64
C VAL A 274 -17.34 -5.07 -4.91
N LEU A 275 -18.06 -4.41 -5.82
CA LEU A 275 -19.44 -4.75 -6.15
C LEU A 275 -19.55 -6.12 -6.84
N LYS A 276 -18.47 -6.61 -7.45
CA LYS A 276 -18.37 -7.96 -8.04
C LYS A 276 -18.15 -9.06 -7.00
N ILE A 277 -17.58 -8.73 -5.84
CA ILE A 277 -17.42 -9.70 -4.75
C ILE A 277 -18.81 -10.14 -4.28
N PRO A 278 -19.10 -11.46 -4.16
CA PRO A 278 -20.41 -11.95 -3.76
C PRO A 278 -20.89 -11.33 -2.45
N ARG A 279 -22.16 -10.93 -2.39
CA ARG A 279 -22.74 -10.24 -1.22
C ARG A 279 -22.70 -11.08 0.06
N VAL A 280 -22.68 -12.40 -0.08
CA VAL A 280 -22.53 -13.36 1.03
C VAL A 280 -21.14 -13.32 1.66
N ASP A 281 -20.15 -12.81 0.93
CA ASP A 281 -18.74 -12.80 1.33
C ASP A 281 -18.39 -11.56 2.18
N ARG A 282 -19.10 -11.45 3.31
CA ARG A 282 -19.08 -10.27 4.19
C ARG A 282 -17.67 -9.78 4.50
N ARG A 283 -16.76 -10.69 4.86
CA ARG A 283 -15.43 -10.32 5.37
C ARG A 283 -14.55 -9.75 4.27
N ILE A 284 -14.58 -10.35 3.07
CA ILE A 284 -13.81 -9.84 1.93
C ILE A 284 -14.36 -8.48 1.51
N ARG A 285 -15.68 -8.32 1.44
CA ARG A 285 -16.30 -7.01 1.14
C ARG A 285 -15.90 -5.95 2.15
N LEU A 286 -15.96 -6.24 3.45
CA LEU A 286 -15.55 -5.28 4.48
C LEU A 286 -14.05 -4.97 4.45
N PHE A 287 -13.21 -5.98 4.21
CA PHE A 287 -11.76 -5.81 4.04
C PHE A 287 -11.44 -4.79 2.95
N CYS A 288 -12.19 -4.80 1.84
CA CYS A 288 -12.03 -3.84 0.75
C CYS A 288 -12.74 -2.50 1.00
N LEU A 289 -13.97 -2.50 1.52
CA LEU A 289 -14.77 -1.29 1.70
C LEU A 289 -14.13 -0.30 2.68
N TRP A 290 -13.58 -0.79 3.79
CA TRP A 290 -13.00 0.08 4.82
C TRP A 290 -11.88 0.99 4.30
N PRO A 291 -10.79 0.48 3.67
CA PRO A 291 -9.76 1.34 3.14
C PRO A 291 -10.25 2.23 2.00
N LEU A 292 -11.17 1.76 1.15
CA LEU A 292 -11.72 2.56 0.04
C LEU A 292 -12.55 3.75 0.53
N PHE A 293 -13.45 3.55 1.49
CA PHE A 293 -14.22 4.66 2.06
C PHE A 293 -13.32 5.62 2.84
N MET A 294 -12.29 5.12 3.53
CA MET A 294 -11.30 6.00 4.18
C MET A 294 -10.50 6.81 3.16
N ALA A 295 -10.14 6.23 2.02
CA ALA A 295 -9.48 6.95 0.93
C ALA A 295 -10.40 8.01 0.32
N ALA A 296 -11.64 7.66 0.00
CA ALA A 296 -12.66 8.57 -0.53
C ALA A 296 -12.93 9.76 0.41
N GLU A 297 -13.07 9.51 1.72
CA GLU A 297 -13.25 10.57 2.72
C GLU A 297 -12.00 11.47 2.85
N ASN A 298 -10.79 10.92 2.73
CA ASN A 298 -9.59 11.76 2.67
C ASN A 298 -9.56 12.62 1.41
N LEU A 299 -9.91 12.08 0.24
CA LEU A 299 -9.95 12.88 -1.00
C LEU A 299 -11.06 13.95 -0.97
N SER A 300 -12.21 13.64 -0.37
CA SER A 300 -13.31 14.59 -0.17
C SER A 300 -12.87 15.76 0.73
N LEU A 301 -12.14 15.45 1.82
CA LEU A 301 -11.54 16.46 2.70
C LEU A 301 -10.47 17.31 2.00
N ILE A 302 -9.67 16.70 1.13
CA ILE A 302 -8.61 17.38 0.38
C ILE A 302 -9.20 18.30 -0.70
N GLY A 303 -10.31 17.90 -1.31
CA GLY A 303 -11.01 18.69 -2.32
C GLY A 303 -10.11 18.99 -3.52
N ASP A 304 -9.91 20.27 -3.80
CA ASP A 304 -9.07 20.78 -4.88
C ASP A 304 -7.58 20.91 -4.49
N GLY A 305 -7.20 20.42 -3.30
CA GLY A 305 -5.82 20.41 -2.80
C GLY A 305 -5.40 21.65 -2.01
N LYS A 306 -6.22 22.71 -1.92
CA LYS A 306 -5.85 23.95 -1.19
C LYS A 306 -5.43 23.69 0.25
N ILE A 307 -6.17 22.83 0.95
CA ILE A 307 -5.92 22.49 2.36
C ILE A 307 -4.51 21.90 2.60
N ILE A 308 -3.87 21.31 1.58
CA ILE A 308 -2.51 20.75 1.66
C ILE A 308 -1.46 21.87 1.78
N PHE A 309 -1.76 23.05 1.24
CA PHE A 309 -0.84 24.18 1.21
C PHE A 309 -1.14 25.24 2.26
N ASP A 310 -2.38 25.29 2.76
CA ASP A 310 -2.84 26.29 3.74
C ASP A 310 -2.43 26.00 5.19
N SER A 311 -2.00 24.77 5.49
CA SER A 311 -1.59 24.34 6.83
C SER A 311 -0.37 23.42 6.79
N GLU A 312 0.47 23.49 7.82
CA GLU A 312 1.53 22.50 8.06
C GLU A 312 0.97 21.18 8.61
N GLU A 313 -0.26 21.19 9.13
CA GLU A 313 -0.90 19.97 9.62
C GLU A 313 -1.46 19.14 8.45
N LYS A 314 -1.15 17.84 8.46
CA LYS A 314 -1.70 16.90 7.47
C LYS A 314 -3.22 16.82 7.54
N ALA A 315 -3.87 17.06 6.41
CA ALA A 315 -5.29 16.77 6.23
C ALA A 315 -5.54 15.27 6.44
N LYS A 316 -6.33 14.93 7.47
CA LYS A 316 -6.60 13.54 7.83
C LYS A 316 -8.00 13.38 8.40
N ILE A 317 -8.68 12.32 7.97
CA ILE A 317 -9.96 11.93 8.55
C ILE A 317 -9.85 11.65 10.05
N SER A 318 -10.87 12.08 10.79
CA SER A 318 -10.93 11.91 12.24
C SER A 318 -11.19 10.44 12.65
N ARG A 319 -10.84 10.09 13.89
CA ARG A 319 -11.16 8.75 14.45
C ARG A 319 -12.66 8.48 14.49
N SER A 320 -13.50 9.51 14.65
CA SER A 320 -14.96 9.38 14.60
C SER A 320 -15.43 9.04 13.19
N THR A 321 -14.85 9.64 12.16
CA THR A 321 -15.12 9.32 10.74
C THR A 321 -14.75 7.86 10.45
N VAL A 322 -13.57 7.40 10.86
CA VAL A 322 -13.15 5.99 10.74
C VAL A 322 -14.17 5.04 11.40
N LYS A 323 -14.62 5.34 12.63
CA LYS A 323 -15.63 4.53 13.32
C LYS A 323 -16.99 4.53 12.60
N LYS A 324 -17.39 5.68 12.03
CA LYS A 324 -18.62 5.80 11.24
C LYS A 324 -18.55 4.93 9.98
N ILE A 325 -17.46 5.02 9.21
CA ILE A 325 -17.21 4.18 8.04
C ILE A 325 -17.35 2.70 8.42
N ILE A 326 -16.65 2.26 9.46
CA ILE A 326 -16.68 0.86 9.91
C ILE A 326 -18.10 0.45 10.28
N LYS A 327 -18.84 1.26 11.05
CA LYS A 327 -20.21 0.98 11.47
C LYS A 327 -21.15 0.86 10.26
N ASP A 328 -21.18 1.89 9.41
CA ASP A 328 -22.15 2.02 8.34
C ASP A 328 -21.92 0.95 7.26
N THR A 329 -20.66 0.75 6.85
CA THR A 329 -20.30 -0.34 5.93
C THR A 329 -20.56 -1.72 6.54
N SER A 330 -20.36 -1.92 7.85
CA SER A 330 -20.69 -3.19 8.52
C SER A 330 -22.18 -3.49 8.54
N LEU A 331 -23.03 -2.46 8.58
CA LEU A 331 -24.49 -2.61 8.50
C LEU A 331 -24.98 -2.84 7.08
N HIS A 332 -24.28 -2.31 6.08
CA HIS A 332 -24.76 -2.25 4.70
C HIS A 332 -23.88 -2.97 3.67
N PHE A 333 -22.89 -3.76 4.10
CA PHE A 333 -21.92 -4.43 3.21
C PHE A 333 -22.57 -5.21 2.07
N TYR A 334 -23.76 -5.76 2.28
CA TYR A 334 -24.49 -6.59 1.32
C TYR A 334 -25.24 -5.77 0.25
N SER A 335 -25.46 -4.47 0.46
CA SER A 335 -26.26 -3.62 -0.42
C SER A 335 -25.39 -2.83 -1.39
N ASN A 336 -25.28 -3.31 -2.63
CA ASN A 336 -24.56 -2.60 -3.70
C ASN A 336 -25.11 -1.18 -3.89
N ARG A 337 -26.45 -1.03 -3.91
CA ARG A 337 -27.11 0.26 -4.05
C ARG A 337 -26.76 1.23 -2.92
N TRP A 338 -26.62 0.74 -1.69
CA TRP A 338 -26.20 1.58 -0.56
C TRP A 338 -24.74 2.02 -0.73
N ILE A 339 -23.85 1.08 -1.07
CA ILE A 339 -22.41 1.34 -1.28
C ILE A 339 -22.22 2.40 -2.37
N GLU A 340 -22.86 2.22 -3.52
CA GLU A 340 -22.79 3.17 -4.63
C GLU A 340 -23.32 4.54 -4.21
N LYS A 341 -24.51 4.59 -3.58
CA LYS A 341 -25.11 5.85 -3.14
C LYS A 341 -24.25 6.59 -2.12
N GLU A 342 -23.69 5.88 -1.13
CA GLU A 342 -22.87 6.50 -0.10
C GLU A 342 -21.52 6.94 -0.66
N TYR A 343 -20.90 6.13 -1.52
CA TYR A 343 -19.67 6.51 -2.21
C TYR A 343 -19.89 7.74 -3.11
N SER A 344 -20.96 7.79 -3.89
CA SER A 344 -21.27 8.95 -4.74
C SER A 344 -21.51 10.24 -3.97
N ARG A 345 -21.89 10.18 -2.68
CA ARG A 345 -22.06 11.38 -1.83
C ARG A 345 -20.72 11.99 -1.40
N LEU A 346 -19.64 11.22 -1.42
CA LEU A 346 -18.31 11.69 -1.04
C LEU A 346 -17.60 12.42 -2.18
N ARG A 347 -18.07 12.22 -3.42
CA ARG A 347 -17.53 12.86 -4.59
C ARG A 347 -18.04 14.32 -4.66
N PRO A 348 -17.13 15.31 -4.64
CA PRO A 348 -17.50 16.72 -4.70
C PRO A 348 -18.07 17.15 -6.05
#